data_AF-A0A9Q1GQ77-F1
#
_entry.id   AF-A0A9Q1GQ77-F1
#
_cell.length_a   1.000
_cell.length_b   1.000
_cell.length_c   1.000
_cell.angle_alpha   90.00
_cell.angle_beta   90.00
_cell.angle_gamma   90.00
#
_symmetry.space_group_name_H-M   'P 1'
#
loop_
_entity.id
_entity.type
_entity.pdbx_description
1 polymer ?
#
loop_
_entity_poly.entity_id
_entity_poly.type
_entity_poly.pdbx_seq_one_letter_code
_entity_poly.pdbx_strand_id
1 'polypeptide(L)'
;MNRTNRTTPNPSIMVWNVRGAASKDFHLTLKELINRYNPSVIGLLETKISGQNADEVCRKIGLLGFKGQFREEARGFSGGIWFFWRNNITLHLIQSSRQHITMKVLRQGETPWIFSTIYGSPNEVSRQNLWTALTTFNSSNSLPWLLVGDFNDTKSMEERLNCSNNLSRRCALFNYWIENNGLIDLGFSGPRFTWSTGNTISSKKFARLDRALCNSLWRSNFAEASVRHLLQNQSDHHPLLIHLHSASPHTHIQRPFKFQAAWLYHDKFADYLLANWREEVPLYPLLQSLASAFNEWNINPMRDTNASILTKLGWRLLAEKDKLWLKVLRAKYCDNRCDTDMFVHKQNVSNTWRGILDNAQFIKKGVRMEVGNGRNTSFWHHTWATHTPLSQLVQQSIPGHLTNNTVEDFWDPSRGWKWELFSVLLPNEVLKKIASFEVSPGTENEDLLVWDGSPNGKFTITHGVSIPHGYNAEK
;
A
#
# COMPACT_ATOMS: atom_id res chain seq x y z
N MET A 1 -6.73 46.98 -9.28
CA MET A 1 -5.53 46.34 -8.70
C MET A 1 -5.98 45.27 -7.70
N ASN A 2 -6.28 44.05 -8.16
CA ASN A 2 -6.53 42.91 -7.27
C ASN A 2 -5.33 41.98 -7.39
N ARG A 3 -4.39 42.11 -6.45
CA ARG A 3 -3.34 41.11 -6.24
C ARG A 3 -4.03 39.85 -5.77
N THR A 4 -4.15 38.88 -6.68
CA THR A 4 -4.51 37.50 -6.33
C THR A 4 -3.52 37.01 -5.28
N ASN A 5 -4.05 36.56 -4.13
CA ASN A 5 -3.29 35.86 -3.10
C ASN A 5 -2.64 34.62 -3.74
N ARG A 6 -1.39 34.74 -4.18
CA ARG A 6 -0.57 33.59 -4.57
C ARG A 6 -0.31 32.78 -3.31
N THR A 7 -1.07 31.71 -3.13
CA THR A 7 -0.74 30.64 -2.19
C THR A 7 0.71 30.24 -2.42
N THR A 8 1.57 30.39 -1.41
CA THR A 8 2.98 29.97 -1.50
C THR A 8 3.02 28.49 -1.91
N PRO A 9 3.77 28.11 -2.95
CA PRO A 9 3.84 26.72 -3.37
C PRO A 9 4.30 25.83 -2.21
N ASN A 10 3.69 24.65 -2.12
CA ASN A 10 4.05 23.66 -1.11
C ASN A 10 5.55 23.32 -1.19
N PRO A 11 6.28 23.31 -0.07
CA PRO A 11 7.71 23.10 -0.07
C PRO A 11 8.05 21.70 -0.59
N SER A 12 9.15 21.62 -1.32
CA SER A 12 9.73 20.35 -1.76
C SER A 12 11.15 20.22 -1.25
N ILE A 13 11.55 18.96 -1.03
CA ILE A 13 12.88 18.58 -0.56
C ILE A 13 13.51 17.74 -1.65
N MET A 14 14.76 18.04 -2.01
CA MET A 14 15.54 17.21 -2.92
C MET A 14 16.70 16.59 -2.16
N VAL A 15 16.90 15.27 -2.26
CA VAL A 15 18.08 14.59 -1.70
C VAL A 15 18.78 13.81 -2.79
N TRP A 16 20.10 13.95 -2.90
CA TRP A 16 20.87 13.32 -3.98
C TRP A 16 22.23 12.87 -3.50
N ASN A 17 22.57 11.59 -3.69
CA ASN A 17 23.95 11.11 -3.62
C ASN A 17 24.68 11.51 -4.90
N VAL A 18 25.61 12.47 -4.78
CA VAL A 18 26.22 13.17 -5.93
C VAL A 18 27.56 12.59 -6.34
N ARG A 19 28.16 11.73 -5.49
CA ARG A 19 29.45 11.05 -5.73
C ARG A 19 30.64 11.96 -6.04
N GLY A 20 30.55 13.22 -5.65
CA GLY A 20 31.56 14.25 -5.88
C GLY A 20 30.94 15.57 -6.29
N ALA A 21 31.17 16.62 -5.51
CA ALA A 21 30.58 17.95 -5.74
C ALA A 21 31.52 18.96 -6.43
N ALA A 22 32.72 18.55 -6.82
CA ALA A 22 33.72 19.44 -7.45
C ALA A 22 33.60 19.57 -8.98
N SER A 23 32.91 18.65 -9.66
CA SER A 23 32.89 18.64 -11.13
C SER A 23 32.03 19.77 -11.69
N LYS A 24 32.43 20.33 -12.84
CA LYS A 24 31.63 21.35 -13.55
C LYS A 24 30.26 20.80 -13.94
N ASP A 25 30.20 19.53 -14.35
CA ASP A 25 28.96 18.87 -14.76
C ASP A 25 27.98 18.70 -13.60
N PHE A 26 28.47 18.42 -12.38
CA PHE A 26 27.65 18.43 -11.18
C PHE A 26 26.99 19.80 -10.98
N HIS A 27 27.76 20.89 -11.07
CA HIS A 27 27.23 22.24 -10.87
C HIS A 27 26.16 22.62 -11.91
N LEU A 28 26.38 22.28 -13.18
CA LEU A 28 25.42 22.53 -14.26
C LEU A 28 24.13 21.73 -14.04
N THR A 29 24.27 20.44 -13.72
CA THR A 29 23.14 19.54 -13.46
C THR A 29 22.35 19.99 -12.24
N LEU A 30 23.02 20.32 -11.13
CA LEU A 30 22.36 20.81 -9.93
C LEU A 30 21.60 22.11 -10.20
N LYS A 31 22.17 23.03 -10.98
CA LYS A 31 21.49 24.28 -11.38
C LYS A 31 20.26 24.01 -12.22
N GLU A 32 20.31 23.07 -13.17
CA GLU A 32 19.14 22.67 -13.97
C GLU A 32 18.04 22.08 -13.07
N LEU A 33 18.39 21.17 -12.16
CA LEU A 33 17.45 20.56 -11.22
C LEU A 33 16.80 21.61 -10.32
N ILE A 34 17.59 22.57 -9.81
CA ILE A 34 17.09 23.68 -8.99
C ILE A 34 16.11 24.54 -9.80
N ASN A 35 16.46 24.89 -11.04
CA ASN A 35 15.60 25.71 -11.88
C ASN A 35 14.29 24.99 -12.25
N ARG A 36 14.35 23.69 -12.54
CA ARG A 36 13.18 22.90 -12.96
C ARG A 36 12.24 22.57 -11.81
N TYR A 37 12.77 22.19 -10.65
CA TYR A 37 11.97 21.66 -9.53
C TYR A 37 11.83 22.62 -8.36
N ASN A 38 12.60 23.70 -8.32
CA ASN A 38 12.56 24.78 -7.33
C ASN A 38 12.48 24.28 -5.87
N PRO A 39 13.38 23.37 -5.43
CA PRO A 39 13.33 22.80 -4.09
C PRO A 39 13.55 23.87 -3.02
N SER A 40 12.83 23.73 -1.91
CA SER A 40 13.01 24.60 -0.73
C SER A 40 14.18 24.14 0.13
N VAL A 41 14.48 22.84 0.09
CA VAL A 41 15.57 22.21 0.85
C VAL A 41 16.31 21.23 -0.05
N ILE A 42 17.65 21.20 0.05
CA ILE A 42 18.51 20.28 -0.69
C ILE A 42 19.43 19.54 0.28
N GLY A 43 19.44 18.21 0.22
CA GLY A 43 20.45 17.35 0.83
C GLY A 43 21.37 16.74 -0.23
N LEU A 44 22.68 16.90 -0.07
CA LEU A 44 23.68 16.29 -0.97
C LEU A 44 24.53 15.30 -0.18
N LEU A 45 24.64 14.07 -0.68
CA LEU A 45 25.40 12.98 -0.07
C LEU A 45 26.63 12.65 -0.92
N GLU A 46 27.67 12.14 -0.26
CA GLU A 46 28.97 11.85 -0.88
C GLU A 46 29.53 13.01 -1.70
N THR A 47 29.63 14.19 -1.08
CA THR A 47 30.19 15.36 -1.76
C THR A 47 31.69 15.22 -2.01
N LYS A 48 32.39 14.37 -1.24
CA LYS A 48 33.82 13.99 -1.41
C LYS A 48 34.80 15.15 -1.48
N ILE A 49 34.41 16.31 -0.98
CA ILE A 49 35.23 17.52 -0.92
C ILE A 49 35.11 18.16 0.45
N SER A 50 36.16 18.85 0.86
CA SER A 50 36.23 19.55 2.14
C SER A 50 37.11 20.80 2.07
N GLY A 51 37.08 21.61 3.12
CA GLY A 51 37.88 22.84 3.23
C GLY A 51 37.51 23.90 2.20
N GLN A 52 38.50 24.63 1.69
CA GLN A 52 38.28 25.79 0.81
C GLN A 52 37.51 25.44 -0.47
N ASN A 53 37.75 24.26 -1.05
CA ASN A 53 37.01 23.80 -2.22
C ASN A 53 35.52 23.60 -1.90
N ALA A 54 35.21 23.07 -0.72
CA ALA A 54 33.83 22.92 -0.27
C ALA A 54 33.17 24.29 -0.05
N ASP A 55 33.89 25.25 0.54
CA ASP A 55 33.41 26.62 0.73
C ASP A 55 33.02 27.30 -0.58
N GLU A 56 33.83 27.14 -1.63
CA GLU A 56 33.53 27.73 -2.93
C GLU A 56 32.26 27.15 -3.56
N VAL A 57 32.07 25.83 -3.50
CA VAL A 57 30.87 25.14 -3.99
C VAL A 57 29.64 25.58 -3.19
N CYS A 58 29.75 25.61 -1.86
CA CYS A 58 28.70 26.07 -0.96
C CYS A 58 28.27 27.51 -1.27
N ARG A 59 29.23 28.42 -1.48
CA ARG A 59 28.96 29.81 -1.88
C ARG A 59 28.21 29.88 -3.20
N LYS A 60 28.58 29.08 -4.21
CA LYS A 60 27.88 29.01 -5.49
C LYS A 60 26.42 28.54 -5.32
N ILE A 61 26.17 27.53 -4.49
CA ILE A 61 24.81 27.07 -4.17
C ILE A 61 24.03 28.17 -3.43
N GLY A 62 24.69 28.91 -2.53
CA GLY A 62 24.06 30.02 -1.82
C GLY A 62 23.60 31.17 -2.72
N LEU A 63 24.33 31.41 -3.82
CA LEU A 63 23.92 32.35 -4.87
C LEU A 63 22.66 31.90 -5.63
N LEU A 64 22.28 30.63 -5.57
CA LEU A 64 21.05 30.08 -6.16
C LEU A 64 19.82 30.24 -5.23
N GLY A 65 19.95 31.03 -4.15
CA GLY A 65 18.85 31.40 -3.26
C GLY A 65 18.77 30.61 -1.96
N PHE A 66 19.71 29.71 -1.70
CA PHE A 66 19.81 28.97 -0.44
C PHE A 66 20.62 29.77 0.58
N LYS A 67 19.96 30.35 1.58
CA LYS A 67 20.61 31.23 2.55
C LYS A 67 21.10 30.49 3.79
N GLY A 68 20.46 29.38 4.12
CA GLY A 68 20.88 28.51 5.20
C GLY A 68 21.64 27.30 4.66
N GLN A 69 22.68 26.91 5.39
CA GLN A 69 23.44 25.71 5.11
C GLN A 69 23.98 25.07 6.39
N PHE A 70 24.17 23.77 6.35
CA PHE A 70 24.93 23.00 7.33
C PHE A 70 25.60 21.84 6.63
N ARG A 71 26.83 21.48 7.02
CA ARG A 71 27.55 20.39 6.38
C ARG A 71 28.42 19.61 7.35
N GLU A 72 28.45 18.31 7.11
CA GLU A 72 29.48 17.40 7.61
C GLU A 72 30.51 17.19 6.51
N GLU A 73 31.78 17.42 6.84
CA GLU A 73 32.89 17.39 5.88
C GLU A 73 33.25 15.96 5.44
N ALA A 74 33.71 15.83 4.20
CA ALA A 74 34.32 14.59 3.73
C ALA A 74 35.71 14.38 4.39
N ARG A 75 36.09 13.11 4.59
CA ARG A 75 37.49 12.75 4.92
C ARG A 75 38.12 12.09 3.71
N GLY A 76 39.07 12.80 3.07
CA GLY A 76 39.59 12.42 1.77
C GLY A 76 38.44 12.31 0.76
N PHE A 77 38.40 11.23 -0.01
CA PHE A 77 37.38 10.97 -1.03
C PHE A 77 36.14 10.22 -0.52
N SER A 78 35.89 10.25 0.80
CA SER A 78 34.80 9.49 1.43
C SER A 78 33.90 10.38 2.29
N GLY A 79 32.59 10.19 2.12
CA GLY A 79 31.56 10.90 2.86
C GLY A 79 31.34 12.33 2.37
N GLY A 80 30.90 13.17 3.31
CA GLY A 80 30.37 14.49 3.01
C GLY A 80 28.85 14.45 2.93
N ILE A 81 28.18 15.15 3.84
CA ILE A 81 26.72 15.28 3.87
C ILE A 81 26.40 16.75 4.03
N TRP A 82 25.78 17.36 3.02
CA TRP A 82 25.52 18.79 3.01
C TRP A 82 24.03 19.04 2.95
N PHE A 83 23.60 20.10 3.62
CA PHE A 83 22.21 20.51 3.71
C PHE A 83 22.08 22.00 3.44
N PHE A 84 21.13 22.37 2.58
CA PHE A 84 20.86 23.75 2.16
C PHE A 84 19.37 24.03 2.21
N TRP A 85 18.99 25.23 2.65
CA TRP A 85 17.58 25.64 2.70
C TRP A 85 17.38 27.13 2.39
N ARG A 86 16.18 27.45 1.94
CA ARG A 86 15.75 28.82 1.63
C ARG A 86 15.14 29.50 2.88
N ASN A 87 14.97 30.82 2.82
CA ASN A 87 14.46 31.64 3.93
C ASN A 87 13.04 31.31 4.40
N ASN A 88 12.25 30.59 3.59
CA ASN A 88 10.89 30.21 3.95
C ASN A 88 10.81 29.04 4.96
N ILE A 89 11.95 28.42 5.29
CA ILE A 89 12.05 27.32 6.23
C ILE A 89 13.20 27.62 7.20
N THR A 90 12.97 27.40 8.49
CA THR A 90 14.04 27.46 9.49
C THR A 90 14.41 26.05 9.91
N LEU A 91 15.71 25.75 9.90
CA LEU A 91 16.24 24.46 10.29
C LEU A 91 17.22 24.62 11.46
N HIS A 92 17.01 23.85 12.52
CA HIS A 92 17.94 23.77 13.65
C HIS A 92 18.59 22.40 13.69
N LEU A 93 19.91 22.35 13.79
CA LEU A 93 20.63 21.10 13.98
C LEU A 93 20.21 20.45 15.32
N ILE A 94 19.91 19.16 15.29
CA ILE A 94 19.70 18.34 16.49
C ILE A 94 20.93 17.46 16.75
N GLN A 95 21.33 16.69 15.73
CA GLN A 95 22.51 15.85 15.79
C GLN A 95 23.07 15.64 14.38
N SER A 96 24.37 15.41 14.28
CA SER A 96 25.03 15.07 13.03
C SER A 96 26.09 14.00 13.25
N SER A 97 26.36 13.28 12.18
CA SER A 97 27.44 12.30 12.10
C SER A 97 27.85 12.13 10.63
N ARG A 98 28.85 11.29 10.40
CA ARG A 98 29.31 10.91 9.06
C ARG A 98 28.27 10.17 8.22
N GLN A 99 27.21 9.66 8.85
CA GLN A 99 26.18 8.84 8.22
C GLN A 99 24.79 9.48 8.23
N HIS A 100 24.60 10.60 8.94
CA HIS A 100 23.34 11.33 8.89
C HIS A 100 23.48 12.76 9.43
N ILE A 101 22.57 13.63 9.01
CA ILE A 101 22.32 14.93 9.65
C ILE A 101 20.84 15.01 9.98
N THR A 102 20.52 15.28 11.23
CA THR A 102 19.15 15.41 11.74
C THR A 102 18.89 16.85 12.16
N MET A 103 17.81 17.42 11.63
CA MET A 103 17.43 18.81 11.87
C MET A 103 15.96 18.91 12.27
N LYS A 104 15.66 19.85 13.17
CA LYS A 104 14.30 20.29 13.48
C LYS A 104 13.86 21.30 12.42
N VAL A 105 12.73 21.03 11.79
CA VAL A 105 12.09 21.88 10.79
C VAL A 105 11.04 22.75 11.45
N LEU A 106 11.16 24.06 11.28
CA LEU A 106 10.23 25.07 11.75
C LEU A 106 9.72 25.89 10.56
N ARG A 107 8.40 25.95 10.41
CA ARG A 107 7.71 26.80 9.45
C ARG A 107 6.56 27.51 10.16
N GLN A 108 6.37 28.79 9.88
CA GLN A 108 5.28 29.55 10.49
C GLN A 108 3.93 28.91 10.18
N GLY A 109 3.12 28.69 11.24
CA GLY A 109 1.79 28.10 11.12
C GLY A 109 1.76 26.59 10.95
N GLU A 110 2.90 25.89 11.00
CA GLU A 110 2.97 24.42 10.90
C GLU A 110 3.54 23.80 12.17
N THR A 111 3.10 22.58 12.48
CA THR A 111 3.67 21.78 13.57
C THR A 111 5.14 21.47 13.29
N PRO A 112 6.06 21.74 14.23
CA PRO A 112 7.46 21.37 14.10
C PRO A 112 7.63 19.88 13.84
N TRP A 113 8.56 19.52 12.98
CA TRP A 113 8.86 18.14 12.63
C TRP A 113 10.35 17.96 12.42
N ILE A 114 10.80 16.71 12.27
CA ILE A 114 12.21 16.36 12.19
C ILE A 114 12.51 15.80 10.81
N PHE A 115 13.61 16.28 10.24
CA PHE A 115 14.15 15.78 8.99
C PHE A 115 15.55 15.20 9.23
N SER A 116 15.76 13.96 8.80
CA SER A 116 17.07 13.31 8.80
C SER A 116 17.49 12.96 7.39
N THR A 117 18.60 13.53 6.91
CA THR A 117 19.23 13.03 5.68
C THR A 117 20.16 11.88 6.03
N ILE A 118 20.06 10.76 5.31
CA ILE A 118 20.75 9.51 5.63
C ILE A 118 21.78 9.18 4.55
N TYR A 119 22.97 8.78 4.98
CA TYR A 119 24.00 8.12 4.19
C TYR A 119 24.48 6.88 4.98
N GLY A 120 23.83 5.75 4.74
CA GLY A 120 24.23 4.47 5.32
C GLY A 120 25.57 4.03 4.74
N SER A 121 26.54 3.69 5.59
CA SER A 121 27.83 3.19 5.15
C SER A 121 27.67 1.91 4.30
N PRO A 122 28.43 1.71 3.21
CA PRO A 122 28.45 0.43 2.50
C PRO A 122 28.92 -0.74 3.38
N ASN A 123 29.79 -0.47 4.37
CA ASN A 123 30.19 -1.43 5.40
C ASN A 123 29.05 -1.71 6.39
N GLU A 124 28.65 -2.98 6.51
CA GLU A 124 27.50 -3.44 7.30
C GLU A 124 27.63 -3.13 8.80
N VAL A 125 28.82 -3.30 9.39
CA VAL A 125 29.05 -3.02 10.82
C VAL A 125 28.87 -1.54 11.12
N SER A 126 29.49 -0.67 10.32
CA SER A 126 29.35 0.78 10.47
C SER A 126 27.90 1.24 10.27
N ARG A 127 27.18 0.60 9.33
CA ARG A 127 25.78 0.88 9.06
C ARG A 127 24.86 0.41 10.20
N GLN A 128 25.18 -0.70 10.86
CA GLN A 128 24.44 -1.14 12.05
C GLN A 128 24.53 -0.13 13.20
N ASN A 129 25.67 0.54 13.36
CA ASN A 129 25.81 1.62 14.35
C ASN A 129 24.87 2.81 14.05
N LEU A 130 24.65 3.11 12.76
CA LEU A 130 23.66 4.11 12.35
C LEU A 130 22.24 3.67 12.74
N TRP A 131 21.88 2.41 12.46
CA TRP A 131 20.58 1.86 12.83
C TRP A 131 20.33 1.95 14.33
N THR A 132 21.30 1.59 15.17
CA THR A 132 21.20 1.72 16.62
C THR A 132 21.01 3.18 17.04
N ALA A 133 21.82 4.11 16.51
CA ALA A 133 21.73 5.53 16.85
C ALA A 133 20.38 6.14 16.47
N LEU A 134 19.86 5.81 15.28
CA LEU A 134 18.56 6.26 14.82
C LEU A 134 17.41 5.67 15.64
N THR A 135 17.52 4.42 16.09
CA THR A 135 16.53 3.80 17.00
C THR A 135 16.51 4.51 18.35
N THR A 136 17.67 4.75 18.96
CA THR A 136 17.76 5.50 20.23
C THR A 136 17.19 6.91 20.10
N PHE A 137 17.47 7.58 18.98
CA PHE A 137 16.90 8.89 18.67
C PHE A 137 15.37 8.85 18.57
N ASN A 138 14.81 7.86 17.87
CA ASN A 138 13.37 7.70 17.73
C ASN A 138 12.68 7.41 19.08
N SER A 139 13.27 6.55 19.91
CA SER A 139 12.74 6.23 21.24
C SER A 139 12.73 7.42 22.20
N SER A 140 13.59 8.41 21.98
CA SER A 140 13.68 9.63 22.80
C SER A 140 12.92 10.82 22.21
N ASN A 141 12.28 10.67 21.04
CA ASN A 141 11.60 11.75 20.34
C ASN A 141 10.19 11.37 19.89
N SER A 142 9.22 12.22 20.24
CA SER A 142 7.81 12.04 19.88
C SER A 142 7.34 12.93 18.72
N LEU A 143 8.24 13.62 18.03
CA LEU A 143 7.89 14.51 16.93
C LEU A 143 7.66 13.76 15.60
N PRO A 144 6.86 14.33 14.68
CA PRO A 144 6.77 13.84 13.30
C PRO A 144 8.17 13.78 12.67
N TRP A 145 8.56 12.64 12.11
CA TRP A 145 9.91 12.39 11.63
C TRP A 145 9.93 11.83 10.20
N LEU A 146 10.76 12.43 9.35
CA LEU A 146 11.06 11.99 7.99
C LEU A 146 12.57 11.73 7.85
N LEU A 147 12.92 10.54 7.35
CA LEU A 147 14.27 10.15 6.98
C LEU A 147 14.36 10.01 5.47
N VAL A 148 15.37 10.61 4.83
CA VAL A 148 15.54 10.54 3.37
C VAL A 148 17.00 10.37 3.02
N GLY A 149 17.33 9.51 2.07
CA GLY A 149 18.66 9.45 1.50
C GLY A 149 19.05 8.05 1.09
N ASP A 150 20.35 7.81 1.01
CA ASP A 150 20.95 6.53 0.64
C ASP A 150 21.08 5.65 1.89
N PHE A 151 20.28 4.60 1.98
CA PHE A 151 20.33 3.66 3.10
C PHE A 151 21.34 2.54 2.87
N ASN A 152 21.87 2.37 1.65
CA ASN A 152 22.76 1.27 1.25
C ASN A 152 22.24 -0.16 1.54
N ASP A 153 20.94 -0.30 1.77
CA ASP A 153 20.21 -1.57 1.96
C ASP A 153 18.88 -1.56 1.19
N THR A 154 18.37 -2.78 0.97
CA THR A 154 17.15 -3.04 0.21
C THR A 154 16.13 -3.76 1.08
N LYS A 155 14.84 -3.49 0.88
CA LYS A 155 13.74 -4.11 1.63
C LYS A 155 13.37 -5.48 1.08
N SER A 156 13.63 -5.74 -0.19
CA SER A 156 13.26 -7.01 -0.79
C SER A 156 14.26 -7.42 -1.87
N MET A 157 14.19 -8.68 -2.27
CA MET A 157 15.06 -9.22 -3.31
C MET A 157 14.79 -8.56 -4.66
N GLU A 158 13.54 -8.16 -4.92
CA GLU A 158 13.10 -7.47 -6.14
C GLU A 158 13.68 -6.05 -6.25
N GLU A 159 14.14 -5.46 -5.16
CA GLU A 159 14.82 -4.16 -5.18
C GLU A 159 16.28 -4.25 -5.68
N ARG A 160 16.77 -5.43 -6.08
CA ARG A 160 18.06 -5.62 -6.74
C ARG A 160 17.96 -6.48 -8.00
N LEU A 161 18.80 -6.17 -8.98
CA LEU A 161 19.10 -7.07 -10.10
C LEU A 161 20.43 -7.79 -9.81
N ASN A 162 20.44 -9.12 -9.99
CA ASN A 162 21.54 -10.04 -9.68
C ASN A 162 21.76 -10.23 -8.16
N CYS A 163 21.03 -11.18 -7.58
CA CYS A 163 20.97 -11.46 -6.15
C CYS A 163 22.16 -12.32 -5.67
N SER A 164 22.65 -12.05 -4.47
CA SER A 164 23.55 -12.94 -3.73
C SER A 164 22.79 -13.68 -2.62
N ASN A 165 23.28 -14.84 -2.19
CA ASN A 165 22.62 -15.67 -1.18
C ASN A 165 22.40 -14.93 0.17
N ASN A 166 23.29 -13.99 0.51
CA ASN A 166 23.21 -13.22 1.76
C ASN A 166 22.21 -12.06 1.74
N LEU A 167 21.62 -11.75 0.57
CA LEU A 167 20.73 -10.60 0.42
C LEU A 167 19.42 -10.78 1.21
N SER A 168 18.90 -12.00 1.30
CA SER A 168 17.66 -12.29 2.04
C SER A 168 17.76 -11.91 3.52
N ARG A 169 18.85 -12.31 4.19
CA ARG A 169 19.12 -11.93 5.59
C ARG A 169 19.22 -10.42 5.76
N ARG A 170 19.91 -9.74 4.85
CA ARG A 170 20.06 -8.27 4.90
C ARG A 170 18.73 -7.55 4.74
N CYS A 171 17.90 -7.98 3.77
CA CYS A 171 16.55 -7.45 3.59
C CYS A 171 15.69 -7.65 4.84
N ALA A 172 15.76 -8.84 5.46
CA ALA A 172 15.03 -9.13 6.69
C ALA A 172 15.45 -8.21 7.85
N LEU A 173 16.75 -8.01 8.07
CA LEU A 173 17.26 -7.11 9.11
C LEU A 173 16.86 -5.65 8.87
N PHE A 174 16.90 -5.19 7.61
CA PHE A 174 16.50 -3.83 7.29
C PHE A 174 15.00 -3.61 7.47
N ASN A 175 14.15 -4.55 7.05
CA ASN A 175 12.71 -4.49 7.32
C ASN A 175 12.41 -4.54 8.82
N TYR A 176 13.07 -5.42 9.55
CA TYR A 176 12.94 -5.49 11.00
C TYR A 176 13.27 -4.15 11.66
N TRP A 177 14.36 -3.49 11.25
CA TRP A 177 14.71 -2.17 11.77
C TRP A 177 13.65 -1.10 11.44
N ILE A 178 13.11 -1.10 10.21
CA ILE A 178 12.02 -0.20 9.80
C ILE A 178 10.78 -0.43 10.68
N GLU A 179 10.36 -1.68 10.83
CA GLU A 179 9.17 -2.07 11.59
C GLU A 179 9.32 -1.77 13.08
N ASN A 180 10.45 -2.12 13.67
CA ASN A 180 10.76 -1.84 15.08
C ASN A 180 10.76 -0.35 15.41
N ASN A 181 11.05 0.51 14.42
CA ASN A 181 11.00 1.96 14.57
C ASN A 181 9.65 2.58 14.16
N GLY A 182 8.65 1.77 13.81
CA GLY A 182 7.34 2.26 13.36
C GLY A 182 7.42 3.12 12.09
N LEU A 183 8.41 2.85 11.24
CA LEU A 183 8.66 3.63 10.03
C LEU A 183 7.88 3.06 8.83
N ILE A 184 7.46 3.98 7.96
CA ILE A 184 6.67 3.72 6.76
C ILE A 184 7.49 4.20 5.57
N ASP A 185 7.76 3.29 4.62
CA ASP A 185 8.33 3.65 3.32
C ASP A 185 7.25 4.38 2.51
N LEU A 186 7.53 5.61 2.09
CA LEU A 186 6.58 6.46 1.35
C LEU A 186 6.30 5.94 -0.06
N GLY A 187 7.01 4.92 -0.52
CA GLY A 187 6.97 4.48 -1.91
C GLY A 187 7.60 5.53 -2.83
N PHE A 188 7.34 5.41 -4.13
CA PHE A 188 7.89 6.34 -5.12
C PHE A 188 7.15 6.30 -6.46
N SER A 189 7.48 7.26 -7.32
CA SER A 189 7.18 7.26 -8.75
C SER A 189 8.45 7.53 -9.56
N GLY A 190 8.49 7.14 -10.83
CA GLY A 190 9.69 7.26 -11.68
C GLY A 190 10.48 5.93 -11.77
N PRO A 191 11.78 5.99 -12.09
CA PRO A 191 12.62 4.79 -12.24
C PRO A 191 12.58 3.87 -11.02
N ARG A 192 12.49 2.55 -11.25
CA ARG A 192 12.39 1.54 -10.18
C ARG A 192 13.63 1.45 -9.30
N PHE A 193 14.81 1.55 -9.91
CA PHE A 193 16.09 1.50 -9.22
C PHE A 193 16.64 2.92 -9.07
N THR A 194 17.31 3.17 -7.95
CA THR A 194 17.90 4.48 -7.66
C THR A 194 19.41 4.47 -7.81
N TRP A 195 20.03 3.28 -7.87
CA TRP A 195 21.45 3.10 -8.04
C TRP A 195 21.75 2.12 -9.16
N SER A 196 22.80 2.39 -9.94
CA SER A 196 23.32 1.45 -10.93
C SER A 196 24.83 1.55 -11.11
N THR A 197 25.51 0.43 -11.30
CA THR A 197 26.95 0.41 -11.64
C THR A 197 27.24 -0.62 -12.73
N GLY A 198 28.46 -0.59 -13.28
CA GLY A 198 28.92 -1.50 -14.33
C GLY A 198 28.88 -0.88 -15.73
N ASN A 199 29.93 -1.16 -16.50
CA ASN A 199 30.13 -0.58 -17.84
C ASN A 199 29.67 -1.51 -18.97
N THR A 200 29.38 -2.78 -18.65
CA THR A 200 28.93 -3.79 -19.62
C THR A 200 27.58 -4.36 -19.19
N ILE A 201 26.84 -4.94 -20.13
CA ILE A 201 25.53 -5.58 -19.83
C ILE A 201 25.68 -6.67 -18.76
N SER A 202 26.75 -7.47 -18.82
CA SER A 202 27.03 -8.55 -17.87
C SER A 202 27.46 -8.07 -16.48
N SER A 203 28.11 -6.91 -16.38
CA SER A 203 28.54 -6.34 -15.08
C SER A 203 27.52 -5.37 -14.49
N LYS A 204 26.44 -5.06 -15.23
CA LYS A 204 25.47 -4.06 -14.81
C LYS A 204 24.68 -4.55 -13.60
N LYS A 205 24.72 -3.76 -12.53
CA LYS A 205 23.97 -4.02 -11.30
C LYS A 205 23.06 -2.84 -11.05
N PHE A 206 21.88 -3.13 -10.51
CA PHE A 206 20.89 -2.13 -10.18
C PHE A 206 20.34 -2.42 -8.78
N ALA A 207 20.07 -1.36 -8.03
CA ALA A 207 19.43 -1.47 -6.72
C ALA A 207 18.60 -0.23 -6.40
N ARG A 208 17.57 -0.37 -5.57
CA ARG A 208 16.88 0.75 -4.92
C ARG A 208 17.49 0.97 -3.53
N LEU A 209 18.51 1.81 -3.44
CA LEU A 209 19.21 2.12 -2.19
C LEU A 209 18.68 3.37 -1.51
N ASP A 210 18.20 4.32 -2.32
CA ASP A 210 17.72 5.61 -1.89
C ASP A 210 16.20 5.54 -1.63
N ARG A 211 15.76 6.05 -0.48
CA ARG A 211 14.33 6.07 -0.12
C ARG A 211 13.99 7.17 0.87
N ALA A 212 12.69 7.38 1.06
CA ALA A 212 12.15 8.20 2.13
C ALA A 212 11.30 7.33 3.07
N LEU A 213 11.63 7.34 4.35
CA LEU A 213 10.92 6.66 5.43
C LEU A 213 10.36 7.70 6.39
N CYS A 214 9.18 7.47 6.97
CA CYS A 214 8.59 8.40 7.92
C CYS A 214 7.86 7.66 9.05
N ASN A 215 7.71 8.30 10.21
CA ASN A 215 6.84 7.76 11.24
C ASN A 215 5.36 8.12 10.97
N SER A 216 4.45 7.48 11.70
CA SER A 216 2.99 7.67 11.54
C SER A 216 2.54 9.11 11.76
N LEU A 217 3.17 9.83 12.69
CA LEU A 217 2.89 11.24 12.98
C LEU A 217 3.19 12.12 11.77
N TRP A 218 4.35 11.92 11.13
CA TRP A 218 4.71 12.66 9.92
C TRP A 218 3.78 12.33 8.76
N ARG A 219 3.46 11.04 8.58
CA ARG A 219 2.53 10.63 7.53
C ARG A 219 1.13 11.24 7.71
N SER A 220 0.69 11.46 8.95
CA SER A 220 -0.59 12.10 9.26
C SER A 220 -0.60 13.58 8.88
N ASN A 221 0.51 14.30 9.14
CA ASN A 221 0.63 15.72 8.78
C ASN A 221 0.78 15.94 7.27
N PHE A 222 1.39 14.99 6.56
CA PHE A 222 1.65 15.06 5.12
C PHE A 222 1.10 13.83 4.39
N ALA A 223 -0.22 13.63 4.49
CA ALA A 223 -0.91 12.47 3.92
C ALA A 223 -0.73 12.33 2.39
N GLU A 224 -0.64 13.46 1.69
CA GLU A 224 -0.45 13.52 0.23
C GLU A 224 1.02 13.70 -0.17
N ALA A 225 1.96 13.58 0.78
CA ALA A 225 3.37 13.60 0.44
C ALA A 225 3.71 12.43 -0.49
N SER A 226 4.55 12.73 -1.47
CA SER A 226 4.96 11.78 -2.49
C SER A 226 6.45 11.93 -2.80
N VAL A 227 7.05 10.82 -3.20
CA VAL A 227 8.45 10.75 -3.61
C VAL A 227 8.50 10.48 -5.10
N ARG A 228 9.38 11.19 -5.80
CA ARG A 228 9.69 10.97 -7.20
C ARG A 228 11.19 10.73 -7.36
N HIS A 229 11.55 9.63 -7.98
CA HIS A 229 12.90 9.40 -8.47
C HIS A 229 13.06 10.21 -9.75
N LEU A 230 14.00 11.15 -9.75
CA LEU A 230 14.35 11.95 -10.93
C LEU A 230 15.29 11.15 -11.84
N LEU A 231 15.54 11.64 -13.04
CA LEU A 231 16.48 10.96 -13.95
C LEU A 231 17.90 11.03 -13.40
N GLN A 232 18.62 9.92 -13.53
CA GLN A 232 20.04 9.83 -13.20
C GLN A 232 20.82 10.69 -14.20
N ASN A 233 21.63 11.61 -13.68
CA ASN A 233 22.53 12.42 -14.48
C ASN A 233 23.79 12.72 -13.64
N GLN A 234 24.98 12.43 -14.18
CA GLN A 234 26.28 12.69 -13.53
C GLN A 234 26.59 11.96 -12.21
N SER A 235 25.73 11.05 -11.75
CA SER A 235 25.95 10.20 -10.56
C SER A 235 25.48 8.78 -10.86
N ASP A 236 26.00 7.78 -10.14
CA ASP A 236 25.43 6.43 -10.14
C ASP A 236 24.11 6.36 -9.34
N HIS A 237 23.68 7.46 -8.70
CA HIS A 237 22.39 7.60 -8.02
C HIS A 237 21.41 8.57 -8.70
N HIS A 238 20.13 8.24 -8.63
CA HIS A 238 19.00 9.09 -8.99
C HIS A 238 18.69 10.10 -7.86
N PRO A 239 18.47 11.39 -8.15
CA PRO A 239 17.97 12.34 -7.15
C PRO A 239 16.55 11.97 -6.70
N LEU A 240 16.28 12.08 -5.39
CA LEU A 240 14.95 11.97 -4.81
C LEU A 240 14.31 13.35 -4.66
N LEU A 241 13.11 13.55 -5.20
CA LEU A 241 12.30 14.74 -4.98
C LEU A 241 11.07 14.39 -4.15
N ILE A 242 10.91 15.05 -3.01
CA ILE A 242 9.82 14.85 -2.06
C ILE A 242 8.94 16.09 -2.10
N HIS A 243 7.67 15.91 -2.43
CA HIS A 243 6.68 16.98 -2.39
C HIS A 243 5.92 16.90 -1.08
N LEU A 244 5.95 17.99 -0.29
CA LEU A 244 5.21 18.10 0.97
C LEU A 244 3.84 18.71 0.70
N HIS A 245 2.90 17.91 0.20
CA HIS A 245 1.51 18.37 0.11
C HIS A 245 0.90 18.30 1.51
N SER A 246 0.82 19.45 2.18
CA SER A 246 0.06 19.58 3.44
C SER A 246 -1.43 19.45 3.13
N ALA A 247 -2.19 18.88 4.07
CA ALA A 247 -3.63 18.73 3.96
C ALA A 247 -4.30 20.12 3.98
N SER A 248 -4.45 20.72 2.80
CA SER A 248 -5.45 21.77 2.54
C SER A 248 -6.45 21.20 1.51
N PRO A 249 -7.74 21.57 1.61
CA PRO A 249 -8.83 20.76 1.08
C PRO A 249 -8.79 20.72 -0.44
N HIS A 250 -8.86 19.50 -0.97
CA HIS A 250 -9.36 19.15 -2.30
C HIS A 250 -9.18 20.21 -3.40
N THR A 251 -7.95 20.60 -3.69
CA THR A 251 -7.67 20.99 -5.07
C THR A 251 -7.57 19.70 -5.86
N HIS A 252 -8.59 19.40 -6.66
CA HIS A 252 -8.51 18.47 -7.79
C HIS A 252 -7.41 18.97 -8.74
N ILE A 253 -6.15 18.79 -8.34
CA ILE A 253 -5.04 18.81 -9.29
C ILE A 253 -5.34 17.62 -10.19
N GLN A 254 -5.61 17.88 -11.47
CA GLN A 254 -5.82 16.83 -12.45
C GLN A 254 -4.67 15.85 -12.33
N ARG A 255 -4.96 14.68 -11.74
CA ARG A 255 -3.97 13.62 -11.61
C ARG A 255 -3.61 13.23 -13.04
N PRO A 256 -2.33 13.26 -13.44
CA PRO A 256 -1.97 12.82 -14.77
C PRO A 256 -2.47 11.40 -14.97
N PHE A 257 -3.07 11.14 -16.13
CA PHE A 257 -3.52 9.81 -16.50
C PHE A 257 -2.40 8.80 -16.29
N LYS A 258 -2.71 7.69 -15.61
CA LYS A 258 -1.78 6.58 -15.40
C LYS A 258 -2.37 5.32 -15.99
N PHE A 259 -1.63 4.76 -16.95
CA PHE A 259 -1.89 3.41 -17.42
C PHE A 259 -1.68 2.42 -16.27
N GLN A 260 -2.65 1.53 -16.03
CA GLN A 260 -2.48 0.47 -15.06
C GLN A 260 -2.06 -0.81 -15.78
N ALA A 261 -0.89 -1.34 -15.44
CA ALA A 261 -0.39 -2.60 -16.02
C ALA A 261 -1.38 -3.77 -15.88
N ALA A 262 -2.23 -3.73 -14.85
CA ALA A 262 -3.30 -4.70 -14.64
C ALA A 262 -4.28 -4.81 -15.82
N TRP A 263 -4.48 -3.73 -16.60
CA TRP A 263 -5.39 -3.74 -17.74
C TRP A 263 -4.95 -4.72 -18.83
N LEU A 264 -3.64 -4.92 -19.02
CA LEU A 264 -3.10 -5.87 -20.00
C LEU A 264 -3.48 -7.32 -19.75
N TYR A 265 -3.90 -7.64 -18.52
CA TYR A 265 -4.30 -8.98 -18.11
C TYR A 265 -5.82 -9.19 -18.16
N HIS A 266 -6.60 -8.17 -18.56
CA HIS A 266 -8.04 -8.31 -18.70
C HIS A 266 -8.38 -8.74 -20.13
N ASP A 267 -9.12 -9.84 -20.27
CA ASP A 267 -9.36 -10.52 -21.55
C ASP A 267 -9.92 -9.60 -22.65
N LYS A 268 -10.78 -8.64 -22.27
CA LYS A 268 -11.40 -7.69 -23.22
C LYS A 268 -10.59 -6.40 -23.45
N PHE A 269 -9.46 -6.20 -22.75
CA PHE A 269 -8.73 -4.94 -22.84
C PHE A 269 -7.99 -4.78 -24.17
N ALA A 270 -7.46 -5.87 -24.73
CA ALA A 270 -6.79 -5.83 -26.03
C ALA A 270 -7.75 -5.35 -27.13
N ASP A 271 -8.97 -5.90 -27.17
CA ASP A 271 -10.01 -5.48 -28.10
C ASP A 271 -10.41 -4.02 -27.89
N TYR A 272 -10.55 -3.60 -26.63
CA TYR A 272 -10.88 -2.23 -26.27
C TYR A 272 -9.78 -1.23 -26.67
N LEU A 273 -8.51 -1.60 -26.48
CA LEU A 273 -7.36 -0.81 -26.93
C LEU A 273 -7.40 -0.65 -28.45
N LEU A 274 -7.55 -1.75 -29.20
CA LEU A 274 -7.59 -1.73 -30.67
C LEU A 274 -8.76 -0.89 -31.19
N ALA A 275 -9.96 -1.04 -30.61
CA ALA A 275 -11.14 -0.26 -31.00
C ALA A 275 -10.96 1.26 -30.78
N ASN A 276 -10.13 1.67 -29.82
CA ASN A 276 -9.84 3.06 -29.53
C ASN A 276 -8.51 3.56 -30.15
N TRP A 277 -7.77 2.68 -30.82
CA TRP A 277 -6.50 3.02 -31.46
C TRP A 277 -6.73 3.58 -32.86
N ARG A 278 -6.45 4.88 -33.05
CA ARG A 278 -6.64 5.57 -34.33
C ARG A 278 -5.30 5.91 -34.96
N GLU A 279 -4.85 5.08 -35.90
CA GLU A 279 -3.54 5.21 -36.57
C GLU A 279 -3.39 6.50 -37.39
N GLU A 280 -4.50 7.07 -37.87
CA GLU A 280 -4.52 8.29 -38.69
C GLU A 280 -4.36 9.59 -37.88
N VAL A 281 -4.31 9.50 -36.54
CA VAL A 281 -4.27 10.67 -35.65
C VAL A 281 -2.83 10.91 -35.16
N PRO A 282 -2.33 12.16 -35.17
CA PRO A 282 -1.04 12.48 -34.56
C PRO A 282 -0.94 12.00 -33.11
N LEU A 283 0.27 11.62 -32.70
CA LEU A 283 0.53 10.93 -31.42
C LEU A 283 -0.06 11.65 -30.19
N TYR A 284 0.07 12.97 -30.12
CA TYR A 284 -0.37 13.73 -28.93
C TYR A 284 -1.91 13.74 -28.76
N PRO A 285 -2.71 14.12 -29.77
CA PRO A 285 -4.17 13.95 -29.72
C PRO A 285 -4.63 12.50 -29.50
N LEU A 286 -3.95 11.52 -30.08
CA LEU A 286 -4.24 10.09 -29.87
C LEU A 286 -4.03 9.68 -28.40
N LEU A 287 -2.93 10.09 -27.77
CA LEU A 287 -2.68 9.79 -26.36
C LEU A 287 -3.71 10.44 -25.43
N GLN A 288 -4.23 11.62 -25.79
CA GLN A 288 -5.25 12.32 -25.01
C GLN A 288 -6.64 11.68 -25.14
N SER A 289 -7.01 11.20 -26.34
CA SER A 289 -8.25 10.44 -26.54
C SER A 289 -8.18 9.07 -25.85
N LEU A 290 -7.06 8.35 -25.96
CA LEU A 290 -6.83 7.09 -25.26
C LEU A 290 -6.87 7.25 -23.75
N ALA A 291 -6.25 8.30 -23.20
CA ALA A 291 -6.31 8.59 -21.77
C ALA A 291 -7.76 8.79 -21.27
N SER A 292 -8.61 9.40 -22.09
CA SER A 292 -10.03 9.60 -21.77
C SER A 292 -10.80 8.27 -21.84
N ALA A 293 -10.64 7.51 -22.92
CA ALA A 293 -11.25 6.19 -23.10
C ALA A 293 -10.82 5.18 -22.02
N PHE A 294 -9.56 5.22 -21.59
CA PHE A 294 -9.04 4.35 -20.53
C PHE A 294 -9.47 4.79 -19.13
N ASN A 295 -9.78 6.08 -18.92
CA ASN A 295 -10.44 6.49 -17.68
C ASN A 295 -11.86 5.88 -17.60
N GLU A 296 -12.60 5.81 -18.70
CA GLU A 296 -13.90 5.11 -18.74
C GLU A 296 -13.77 3.60 -18.52
N TRP A 297 -12.76 2.98 -19.14
CA TRP A 297 -12.40 1.57 -18.88
C TRP A 297 -12.14 1.30 -17.40
N ASN A 298 -11.46 2.23 -16.73
CA ASN A 298 -11.15 2.14 -15.31
C ASN A 298 -12.38 2.29 -14.40
N ILE A 299 -13.45 2.93 -14.89
CA ILE A 299 -14.70 3.16 -14.13
C ILE A 299 -15.67 1.98 -14.24
N ASN A 300 -15.72 1.29 -15.40
CA ASN A 300 -16.73 0.27 -15.66
C ASN A 300 -16.17 -1.17 -15.47
N PRO A 301 -15.43 -1.78 -16.42
CA PRO A 301 -14.93 -3.17 -16.27
C PRO A 301 -14.00 -3.40 -15.07
N MET A 302 -13.15 -2.42 -14.74
CA MET A 302 -12.23 -2.54 -13.61
C MET A 302 -12.93 -2.38 -12.26
N ARG A 303 -14.08 -1.70 -12.20
CA ARG A 303 -14.86 -1.59 -10.97
C ARG A 303 -15.39 -2.96 -10.57
N ASP A 304 -15.91 -3.75 -11.50
CA ASP A 304 -16.43 -5.10 -11.22
C ASP A 304 -15.32 -6.07 -10.85
N THR A 305 -14.17 -5.95 -11.53
CA THR A 305 -12.96 -6.73 -11.18
C THR A 305 -12.48 -6.38 -9.77
N ASN A 306 -12.40 -5.08 -9.44
CA ASN A 306 -11.99 -4.62 -8.11
C ASN A 306 -12.98 -5.03 -7.02
N ALA A 307 -14.29 -4.92 -7.29
CA ALA A 307 -15.35 -5.40 -6.42
C ALA A 307 -15.20 -6.92 -6.17
N SER A 308 -14.88 -7.70 -7.21
CA SER A 308 -14.67 -9.15 -7.09
C SER A 308 -13.42 -9.51 -6.30
N ILE A 309 -12.34 -8.75 -6.45
CA ILE A 309 -11.10 -8.92 -5.65
C ILE A 309 -11.36 -8.59 -4.18
N LEU A 310 -12.09 -7.51 -3.90
CA LEU A 310 -12.45 -7.11 -2.53
C LEU A 310 -13.42 -8.11 -1.90
N THR A 311 -14.39 -8.60 -2.67
CA THR A 311 -15.29 -9.69 -2.26
C THR A 311 -14.50 -10.95 -1.96
N LYS A 312 -13.53 -11.33 -2.80
CA LYS A 312 -12.62 -12.46 -2.55
C LYS A 312 -11.84 -12.27 -1.25
N LEU A 313 -11.34 -11.06 -1.00
CA LEU A 313 -10.58 -10.75 0.20
C LEU A 313 -11.45 -10.90 1.46
N GLY A 314 -12.69 -10.40 1.41
CA GLY A 314 -13.66 -10.57 2.49
C GLY A 314 -14.10 -12.03 2.68
N TRP A 315 -14.31 -12.79 1.59
CA TRP A 315 -14.53 -14.24 1.63
C TRP A 315 -13.39 -14.98 2.32
N ARG A 316 -12.14 -14.69 1.94
CA ARG A 316 -10.96 -15.29 2.58
C ARG A 316 -10.87 -14.93 4.06
N LEU A 317 -11.30 -13.71 4.43
CA LEU A 317 -11.39 -13.29 5.82
C LEU A 317 -12.43 -14.09 6.62
N LEU A 318 -13.44 -14.64 5.95
CA LEU A 318 -14.50 -15.45 6.57
C LEU A 318 -14.08 -16.93 6.62
N ALA A 319 -13.69 -17.50 5.48
CA ALA A 319 -13.51 -18.94 5.29
C ALA A 319 -12.12 -19.47 5.69
N GLU A 320 -11.04 -18.69 5.52
CA GLU A 320 -9.70 -19.18 5.80
C GLU A 320 -9.37 -19.14 7.31
N LYS A 321 -8.58 -20.09 7.77
CA LYS A 321 -8.05 -20.15 9.14
C LYS A 321 -6.50 -20.01 9.11
N ASP A 322 -5.92 -19.66 10.26
CA ASP A 322 -4.48 -19.77 10.54
C ASP A 322 -3.47 -18.98 9.69
N LYS A 323 -3.87 -17.87 9.06
CA LYS A 323 -2.94 -16.94 8.38
C LYS A 323 -2.74 -15.65 9.19
N LEU A 324 -1.51 -15.15 9.24
CA LEU A 324 -1.15 -13.96 10.05
C LEU A 324 -1.96 -12.71 9.67
N TRP A 325 -2.13 -12.45 8.37
CA TRP A 325 -2.90 -11.31 7.88
C TRP A 325 -4.40 -11.39 8.27
N LEU A 326 -4.95 -12.60 8.40
CA LEU A 326 -6.33 -12.81 8.90
C LEU A 326 -6.43 -12.43 10.38
N LYS A 327 -5.47 -12.89 11.21
CA LYS A 327 -5.43 -12.58 12.64
C LYS A 327 -5.37 -11.06 12.88
N VAL A 328 -4.52 -10.36 12.13
CA VAL A 328 -4.39 -8.89 12.21
C VAL A 328 -5.68 -8.17 11.80
N LEU A 329 -6.27 -8.54 10.65
CA LEU A 329 -7.47 -7.86 10.16
C LEU A 329 -8.70 -8.17 11.03
N ARG A 330 -8.87 -9.40 11.51
CA ARG A 330 -9.97 -9.77 12.40
C ARG A 330 -9.86 -9.06 13.76
N ALA A 331 -8.67 -8.99 14.34
CA ALA A 331 -8.45 -8.24 15.59
C ALA A 331 -8.74 -6.74 15.41
N LYS A 332 -8.32 -6.16 14.28
CA LYS A 332 -8.49 -4.73 14.02
C LYS A 332 -9.94 -4.35 13.69
N TYR A 333 -10.61 -5.11 12.83
CA TYR A 333 -11.87 -4.69 12.23
C TYR A 333 -13.08 -5.55 12.61
N CYS A 334 -12.86 -6.81 13.03
CA CYS A 334 -13.93 -7.78 13.22
C CYS A 334 -14.18 -8.15 14.69
N ASP A 335 -13.47 -7.55 15.65
CA ASP A 335 -13.51 -7.95 17.07
C ASP A 335 -13.24 -9.46 17.25
N ASN A 336 -12.31 -9.98 16.44
CA ASN A 336 -11.95 -11.40 16.33
C ASN A 336 -13.05 -12.35 15.84
N ARG A 337 -14.20 -11.83 15.36
CA ARG A 337 -15.24 -12.65 14.75
C ARG A 337 -14.81 -13.26 13.42
N CYS A 338 -15.44 -14.39 13.08
CA CYS A 338 -15.25 -15.13 11.83
C CYS A 338 -16.59 -15.57 11.20
N ASP A 339 -17.65 -14.82 11.46
CA ASP A 339 -19.00 -15.05 10.93
C ASP A 339 -19.41 -13.90 9.98
N THR A 340 -20.55 -14.04 9.31
CA THR A 340 -21.03 -13.07 8.30
C THR A 340 -21.36 -11.70 8.88
N ASP A 341 -21.59 -11.57 10.18
CA ASP A 341 -21.90 -10.30 10.84
C ASP A 341 -20.65 -9.55 11.32
N MET A 342 -19.46 -10.09 11.05
CA MET A 342 -18.18 -9.41 11.32
C MET A 342 -17.96 -8.15 10.46
N PHE A 343 -18.70 -7.99 9.36
CA PHE A 343 -18.57 -6.85 8.44
C PHE A 343 -19.30 -5.62 8.98
N VAL A 344 -18.72 -5.00 10.01
CA VAL A 344 -19.26 -3.79 10.66
C VAL A 344 -18.44 -2.55 10.31
N HIS A 345 -19.12 -1.41 10.21
CA HIS A 345 -18.47 -0.14 9.98
C HIS A 345 -17.78 0.35 11.26
N LYS A 346 -16.51 0.79 11.15
CA LYS A 346 -15.73 1.40 12.24
C LYS A 346 -15.29 2.81 11.84
N GLN A 347 -14.98 3.65 12.82
CA GLN A 347 -14.35 4.95 12.55
C GLN A 347 -12.90 4.73 12.05
N ASN A 348 -12.43 5.59 11.14
CA ASN A 348 -11.05 5.56 10.60
C ASN A 348 -10.61 4.25 9.92
N VAL A 349 -11.49 3.68 9.09
CA VAL A 349 -11.21 2.45 8.32
C VAL A 349 -10.29 2.68 7.11
N SER A 350 -9.45 1.70 6.79
CA SER A 350 -8.61 1.74 5.59
C SER A 350 -9.45 1.66 4.31
N ASN A 351 -8.91 2.17 3.19
CA ASN A 351 -9.59 2.09 1.89
C ASN A 351 -9.93 0.65 1.49
N THR A 352 -9.07 -0.31 1.81
CA THR A 352 -9.33 -1.74 1.58
C THR A 352 -10.50 -2.25 2.42
N TRP A 353 -10.56 -1.90 3.71
CA TRP A 353 -11.69 -2.32 4.56
C TRP A 353 -12.99 -1.67 4.12
N ARG A 354 -12.97 -0.38 3.77
CA ARG A 354 -14.12 0.30 3.16
C ARG A 354 -14.60 -0.44 1.91
N GLY A 355 -13.68 -0.79 1.01
CA GLY A 355 -14.02 -1.57 -0.18
C GLY A 355 -14.58 -2.96 0.12
N ILE A 356 -14.13 -3.63 1.18
CA ILE A 356 -14.73 -4.91 1.62
C ILE A 356 -16.15 -4.66 2.15
N LEU A 357 -16.36 -3.62 2.96
CA LEU A 357 -17.68 -3.26 3.50
C LEU A 357 -18.68 -2.91 2.40
N ASP A 358 -18.26 -2.13 1.40
CA ASP A 358 -19.08 -1.76 0.24
C ASP A 358 -19.58 -3.01 -0.54
N ASN A 359 -18.87 -4.13 -0.42
CA ASN A 359 -19.18 -5.40 -1.07
C ASN A 359 -19.69 -6.49 -0.09
N ALA A 360 -19.88 -6.17 1.20
CA ALA A 360 -20.21 -7.17 2.22
C ALA A 360 -21.55 -7.89 1.95
N GLN A 361 -22.53 -7.19 1.37
CA GLN A 361 -23.81 -7.79 0.98
C GLN A 361 -23.66 -8.94 -0.02
N PHE A 362 -22.68 -8.86 -0.92
CA PHE A 362 -22.42 -9.90 -1.92
C PHE A 362 -21.76 -11.11 -1.27
N ILE A 363 -20.87 -10.87 -0.29
CA ILE A 363 -20.29 -11.94 0.51
C ILE A 363 -21.39 -12.67 1.28
N LYS A 364 -22.27 -11.94 1.98
CA LYS A 364 -23.38 -12.54 2.75
C LYS A 364 -24.31 -13.40 1.89
N LYS A 365 -24.61 -12.95 0.67
CA LYS A 365 -25.46 -13.70 -0.28
C LYS A 365 -24.77 -14.91 -0.90
N GLY A 366 -23.44 -14.86 -1.09
CA GLY A 366 -22.68 -15.95 -1.71
C GLY A 366 -22.23 -17.05 -0.75
N VAL A 367 -22.51 -16.92 0.54
CA VAL A 367 -22.13 -17.87 1.59
C VAL A 367 -23.19 -18.95 1.73
N ARG A 368 -22.77 -20.22 1.64
CA ARG A 368 -23.56 -21.40 1.99
C ARG A 368 -22.78 -22.29 2.95
N MET A 369 -23.48 -22.98 3.85
CA MET A 369 -22.93 -24.01 4.71
C MET A 369 -23.12 -25.38 4.06
N GLU A 370 -22.04 -26.13 3.91
CA GLU A 370 -22.06 -27.57 3.63
C GLU A 370 -22.06 -28.31 4.97
N VAL A 371 -23.14 -29.02 5.24
CA VAL A 371 -23.38 -29.67 6.54
C VAL A 371 -22.57 -30.95 6.63
N GLY A 372 -21.76 -31.06 7.68
CA GLY A 372 -21.08 -32.30 8.08
C GLY A 372 -21.74 -32.86 9.35
N ASN A 373 -21.22 -32.47 10.51
CA ASN A 373 -21.75 -32.86 11.81
C ASN A 373 -22.91 -31.98 12.31
N GLY A 374 -23.17 -30.84 11.67
CA GLY A 374 -24.31 -29.97 11.91
C GLY A 374 -24.19 -29.01 13.11
N ARG A 375 -23.06 -29.02 13.84
CA ARG A 375 -22.87 -28.27 15.09
C ARG A 375 -22.74 -26.77 14.94
N ASN A 376 -22.15 -26.33 13.82
CA ASN A 376 -21.82 -24.93 13.60
C ASN A 376 -22.77 -24.29 12.57
N THR A 377 -23.83 -25.02 12.18
CA THR A 377 -24.80 -24.57 11.19
C THR A 377 -26.14 -24.31 11.87
N SER A 378 -26.58 -23.05 11.93
CA SER A 378 -27.94 -22.72 12.37
C SER A 378 -28.95 -23.28 11.37
N PHE A 379 -29.93 -24.06 11.86
CA PHE A 379 -30.93 -24.69 11.01
C PHE A 379 -31.78 -23.64 10.27
N TRP A 380 -32.16 -22.56 10.94
CA TRP A 380 -33.07 -21.55 10.42
C TRP A 380 -32.40 -20.35 9.75
N HIS A 381 -31.23 -19.93 10.25
CA HIS A 381 -30.62 -18.65 9.88
C HIS A 381 -29.46 -18.77 8.89
N HIS A 382 -28.83 -19.94 8.78
CA HIS A 382 -27.84 -20.19 7.73
C HIS A 382 -28.48 -20.71 6.45
N THR A 383 -27.86 -20.35 5.33
CA THR A 383 -28.16 -20.91 4.01
C THR A 383 -27.41 -22.25 3.90
N TRP A 384 -28.10 -23.38 3.98
CA TRP A 384 -27.48 -24.71 3.90
C TRP A 384 -28.27 -25.69 3.02
N ALA A 385 -29.59 -25.77 3.19
CA ALA A 385 -30.46 -26.64 2.39
C ALA A 385 -30.99 -26.00 1.10
N THR A 386 -31.02 -24.66 1.03
CA THR A 386 -31.53 -23.90 -0.13
C THR A 386 -30.63 -22.68 -0.40
N HIS A 387 -30.97 -21.82 -1.37
CA HIS A 387 -30.25 -20.56 -1.65
C HIS A 387 -30.63 -19.41 -0.71
N THR A 388 -31.61 -19.62 0.18
CA THR A 388 -32.03 -18.66 1.21
C THR A 388 -32.13 -19.35 2.58
N PRO A 389 -32.02 -18.60 3.69
CA PRO A 389 -32.26 -19.17 5.02
C PRO A 389 -33.67 -19.76 5.14
N LEU A 390 -33.80 -20.90 5.82
CA LEU A 390 -35.10 -21.58 5.99
C LEU A 390 -36.11 -20.70 6.73
N SER A 391 -35.65 -19.82 7.63
CA SER A 391 -36.48 -18.82 8.32
C SER A 391 -37.23 -17.87 7.39
N GLN A 392 -36.80 -17.69 6.14
CA GLN A 392 -37.50 -16.86 5.14
C GLN A 392 -38.54 -17.65 4.34
N LEU A 393 -38.53 -18.99 4.45
CA LEU A 393 -39.42 -19.89 3.71
C LEU A 393 -40.51 -20.50 4.62
N VAL A 394 -40.55 -20.11 5.89
CA VAL A 394 -41.54 -20.65 6.84
C VAL A 394 -42.94 -20.15 6.52
N GLN A 395 -43.90 -21.06 6.62
CA GLN A 395 -45.32 -20.76 6.44
C GLN A 395 -45.99 -20.28 7.74
N GLN A 396 -45.34 -20.52 8.88
CA GLN A 396 -45.83 -20.20 10.23
C GLN A 396 -44.68 -19.68 11.11
N SER A 397 -45.02 -19.06 12.24
CA SER A 397 -44.01 -18.58 13.19
C SER A 397 -43.21 -19.74 13.78
N ILE A 398 -41.89 -19.61 13.79
CA ILE A 398 -40.99 -20.60 14.38
C ILE A 398 -41.19 -20.57 15.91
N PRO A 399 -41.44 -21.71 16.57
CA PRO A 399 -41.48 -21.78 18.02
C PRO A 399 -40.18 -21.27 18.64
N GLY A 400 -40.27 -20.44 19.70
CA GLY A 400 -39.09 -19.79 20.28
C GLY A 400 -38.00 -20.76 20.74
N HIS A 401 -38.38 -21.94 21.22
CA HIS A 401 -37.43 -22.99 21.63
C HIS A 401 -36.68 -23.64 20.46
N LEU A 402 -37.14 -23.47 19.22
CA LEU A 402 -36.52 -24.02 18.01
C LEU A 402 -35.65 -23.02 17.25
N THR A 403 -35.73 -21.73 17.59
CA THR A 403 -35.20 -20.64 16.75
C THR A 403 -33.67 -20.67 16.64
N ASN A 404 -32.98 -21.00 17.74
CA ASN A 404 -31.52 -20.97 17.82
C ASN A 404 -30.88 -22.35 17.67
N ASN A 405 -31.64 -23.37 17.26
CA ASN A 405 -31.11 -24.72 17.09
C ASN A 405 -30.22 -24.87 15.86
N THR A 406 -29.29 -25.79 15.99
CA THR A 406 -28.34 -26.20 14.96
C THR A 406 -28.92 -27.32 14.11
N VAL A 407 -28.25 -27.66 13.01
CA VAL A 407 -28.66 -28.78 12.17
C VAL A 407 -28.55 -30.13 12.91
N GLU A 408 -27.56 -30.30 13.78
CA GLU A 408 -27.40 -31.50 14.63
C GLU A 408 -28.64 -31.74 15.50
N ASP A 409 -29.26 -30.67 16.04
CA ASP A 409 -30.40 -30.78 16.95
C ASP A 409 -31.65 -31.39 16.30
N PHE A 410 -31.79 -31.21 14.98
CA PHE A 410 -32.90 -31.76 14.20
C PHE A 410 -32.61 -33.14 13.61
N TRP A 411 -31.46 -33.73 13.90
CA TRP A 411 -31.08 -35.06 13.44
C TRP A 411 -31.03 -36.06 14.61
N ASP A 412 -31.47 -37.28 14.35
CA ASP A 412 -31.38 -38.43 15.23
C ASP A 412 -30.51 -39.50 14.52
N PRO A 413 -29.40 -39.97 15.13
CA PRO A 413 -28.51 -40.94 14.49
C PRO A 413 -29.18 -42.26 14.08
N SER A 414 -30.31 -42.63 14.71
CA SER A 414 -31.04 -43.87 14.45
C SER A 414 -32.22 -43.71 13.49
N ARG A 415 -32.82 -42.51 13.43
CA ARG A 415 -34.07 -42.25 12.70
C ARG A 415 -33.96 -41.19 11.59
N GLY A 416 -32.83 -40.50 11.50
CA GLY A 416 -32.61 -39.38 10.59
C GLY A 416 -33.27 -38.09 11.08
N TRP A 417 -33.82 -37.30 10.16
CA TRP A 417 -34.48 -36.03 10.48
C TRP A 417 -35.68 -36.19 11.43
N LYS A 418 -35.74 -35.35 12.47
CA LYS A 418 -36.87 -35.20 13.40
C LYS A 418 -37.99 -34.37 12.75
N TRP A 419 -38.62 -34.93 11.71
CA TRP A 419 -39.62 -34.27 10.89
C TRP A 419 -40.78 -33.66 11.67
N GLU A 420 -41.14 -34.25 12.82
CA GLU A 420 -42.18 -33.78 13.72
C GLU A 420 -41.95 -32.37 14.25
N LEU A 421 -40.69 -31.91 14.29
CA LEU A 421 -40.33 -30.60 14.85
C LEU A 421 -40.49 -29.44 13.86
N PHE A 422 -40.40 -29.69 12.55
CA PHE A 422 -40.31 -28.61 11.55
C PHE A 422 -41.06 -28.84 10.23
N SER A 423 -41.56 -30.06 9.94
CA SER A 423 -42.21 -30.36 8.67
C SER A 423 -43.43 -29.46 8.37
N VAL A 424 -44.21 -29.14 9.40
CA VAL A 424 -45.40 -28.26 9.30
C VAL A 424 -45.03 -26.80 9.00
N LEU A 425 -43.78 -26.40 9.27
CA LEU A 425 -43.32 -25.03 9.10
C LEU A 425 -42.85 -24.74 7.67
N LEU A 426 -42.52 -25.76 6.87
CA LEU A 426 -41.84 -25.60 5.59
C LEU A 426 -42.63 -26.21 4.41
N PRO A 427 -42.51 -25.64 3.19
CA PRO A 427 -43.11 -26.23 1.99
C PRO A 427 -42.51 -27.61 1.65
N ASN A 428 -43.32 -28.49 1.06
CA ASN A 428 -42.91 -29.84 0.66
C ASN A 428 -41.66 -29.87 -0.25
N GLU A 429 -41.50 -28.90 -1.14
CA GLU A 429 -40.32 -28.82 -2.02
C GLU A 429 -39.02 -28.55 -1.25
N VAL A 430 -39.10 -27.82 -0.13
CA VAL A 430 -37.96 -27.59 0.76
C VAL A 430 -37.65 -28.85 1.57
N LEU A 431 -38.69 -29.56 2.03
CA LEU A 431 -38.52 -30.83 2.76
C LEU A 431 -37.84 -31.90 1.91
N LYS A 432 -38.17 -32.00 0.62
CA LYS A 432 -37.48 -32.90 -0.32
C LYS A 432 -35.98 -32.59 -0.44
N LYS A 433 -35.62 -31.29 -0.45
CA LYS A 433 -34.21 -30.87 -0.45
C LYS A 433 -33.52 -31.23 0.86
N ILE A 434 -34.16 -30.99 2.00
CA ILE A 434 -33.62 -31.38 3.31
C ILE A 434 -33.41 -32.90 3.39
N ALA A 435 -34.34 -33.68 2.85
CA ALA A 435 -34.28 -35.14 2.87
C ALA A 435 -33.06 -35.73 2.14
N SER A 436 -32.43 -34.98 1.21
CA SER A 436 -31.21 -35.45 0.52
C SER A 436 -29.92 -35.23 1.31
N PHE A 437 -29.98 -34.54 2.44
CA PHE A 437 -28.82 -34.33 3.31
C PHE A 437 -28.74 -35.44 4.36
N GLU A 438 -27.53 -35.95 4.56
CA GLU A 438 -27.20 -36.87 5.66
C GLU A 438 -26.29 -36.13 6.64
N VAL A 439 -26.71 -36.04 7.90
CA VAL A 439 -25.91 -35.42 8.96
C VAL A 439 -25.16 -36.53 9.67
N SER A 440 -23.88 -36.30 10.00
CA SER A 440 -23.05 -37.25 10.75
C SER A 440 -22.70 -36.72 12.14
N PRO A 441 -23.65 -36.63 13.10
CA PRO A 441 -23.38 -36.15 14.44
C PRO A 441 -22.24 -36.90 15.13
N GLY A 442 -21.44 -36.20 15.92
CA GLY A 442 -20.37 -36.83 16.71
C GLY A 442 -19.11 -37.23 15.95
N THR A 443 -19.05 -37.02 14.64
CA THR A 443 -17.84 -37.26 13.82
C THR A 443 -16.93 -36.03 13.74
N GLU A 444 -15.67 -36.23 13.35
CA GLU A 444 -14.72 -35.14 13.04
C GLU A 444 -15.04 -34.41 11.72
N ASN A 445 -16.13 -34.78 11.01
CA ASN A 445 -16.53 -34.13 9.78
C ASN A 445 -17.18 -32.77 10.07
N GLU A 446 -16.37 -31.71 10.16
CA GLU A 446 -16.83 -30.36 10.46
C GLU A 446 -17.71 -29.76 9.35
N ASP A 447 -18.65 -28.90 9.74
CA ASP A 447 -19.39 -28.05 8.80
C ASP A 447 -18.44 -27.10 8.06
N LEU A 448 -18.60 -26.99 6.74
CA LEU A 448 -17.74 -26.19 5.89
C LEU A 448 -18.47 -24.99 5.29
N LEU A 449 -17.76 -23.87 5.22
CA LEU A 449 -18.24 -22.69 4.50
C LEU A 449 -17.87 -22.83 3.02
N VAL A 450 -18.87 -22.80 2.15
CA VAL A 450 -18.70 -22.90 0.69
C VAL A 450 -19.30 -21.70 -0.03
N TRP A 451 -18.78 -21.43 -1.22
CA TRP A 451 -19.30 -20.39 -2.09
C TRP A 451 -20.44 -20.95 -2.96
N ASP A 452 -21.65 -20.41 -2.79
CA ASP A 452 -22.86 -20.90 -3.48
C ASP A 452 -22.76 -20.72 -5.01
N GLY A 453 -22.09 -19.66 -5.48
CA GLY A 453 -21.94 -19.38 -6.91
C GLY A 453 -20.88 -20.20 -7.65
N SER A 454 -20.34 -21.26 -7.04
CA SER A 454 -19.32 -22.13 -7.66
C SER A 454 -19.63 -23.62 -7.45
N PRO A 455 -19.59 -24.46 -8.49
CA PRO A 455 -19.87 -25.89 -8.39
C PRO A 455 -18.97 -26.66 -7.43
N ASN A 456 -17.75 -26.16 -7.18
CA ASN A 456 -16.77 -26.78 -6.29
C ASN A 456 -16.67 -26.07 -4.92
N GLY A 457 -17.59 -25.15 -4.62
CA GLY A 457 -17.62 -24.39 -3.38
C GLY A 457 -16.48 -23.37 -3.21
N LYS A 458 -15.59 -23.21 -4.19
CA LYS A 458 -14.46 -22.28 -4.12
C LYS A 458 -14.77 -20.94 -4.80
N PHE A 459 -14.45 -19.85 -4.11
CA PHE A 459 -14.51 -18.52 -4.71
C PHE A 459 -13.43 -18.30 -5.78
N THR A 460 -13.82 -17.92 -6.99
CA THR A 460 -12.91 -17.38 -8.02
C THR A 460 -13.33 -15.96 -8.40
N ILE A 461 -12.38 -15.19 -8.96
CA ILE A 461 -12.67 -13.81 -9.39
C ILE A 461 -13.75 -13.80 -10.47
N THR A 462 -13.75 -14.77 -11.38
CA THR A 462 -14.77 -14.93 -12.43
C THR A 462 -16.19 -15.13 -11.88
N HIS A 463 -16.36 -15.94 -10.82
CA HIS A 463 -17.67 -16.11 -10.15
C HIS A 463 -18.06 -14.91 -9.27
N GLY A 464 -17.10 -14.06 -8.88
CA GLY A 464 -17.37 -12.81 -8.18
C GLY A 464 -17.94 -11.71 -9.08
N VAL A 465 -17.52 -11.66 -10.35
CA VAL A 465 -17.91 -10.62 -11.34
C VAL A 465 -19.37 -10.75 -11.76
N SER A 466 -19.95 -11.95 -11.70
CA SER A 466 -21.33 -12.24 -12.11
C SER A 466 -22.39 -11.91 -11.06
N ILE A 467 -22.01 -11.64 -9.81
CA ILE A 467 -22.95 -11.39 -8.70
C ILE A 467 -23.56 -9.97 -8.70
N PRO A 468 -22.82 -8.89 -9.01
CA PRO A 468 -23.40 -7.55 -9.16
C PRO A 468 -24.46 -7.45 -10.26
N HIS A 469 -24.45 -8.37 -11.23
CA HIS A 469 -25.31 -8.35 -12.42
C HIS A 469 -26.57 -9.22 -12.30
N GLY A 470 -26.87 -9.74 -11.10
CA GLY A 470 -27.97 -10.68 -10.90
C GLY A 470 -27.58 -12.09 -11.33
N TYR A 471 -27.05 -12.86 -10.38
CA TYR A 471 -26.81 -14.29 -10.59
C TYR A 471 -28.15 -15.03 -10.58
N ASN A 472 -28.59 -15.55 -11.73
CA ASN A 472 -29.67 -16.54 -11.80
C ASN A 472 -29.07 -17.92 -11.61
N ALA A 473 -29.25 -18.50 -10.43
CA ALA A 473 -28.78 -19.84 -10.06
C ALA A 473 -29.58 -20.99 -10.72
N GLU A 474 -30.36 -20.73 -11.78
CA GLU A 474 -31.17 -21.73 -12.48
C GLU A 474 -30.50 -22.28 -13.75
N LYS A 475 -29.21 -22.62 -13.68
CA LYS A 475 -28.57 -23.43 -14.74
C LYS A 475 -27.82 -24.62 -14.18
#